data_AF-A0A8J2VL31-F1
#
_entry.id   AF-A0A8J2VL31-F1
#
_cell.length_a   1.000
_cell.length_b   1.000
_cell.length_c   1.000
_cell.angle_alpha   90.00
_cell.angle_beta   90.00
_cell.angle_gamma   90.00
#
_symmetry.space_group_name_H-M   'P 1'
#
loop_
_entity.id
_entity.type
_entity.pdbx_description
1 polymer ?
#
loop_
_entity_poly.entity_id
_entity_poly.type
_entity_poly.pdbx_seq_one_letter_code
_entity_poly.pdbx_strand_id
1 'polypeptide(L)'
;MSAKVASRRNSIVTNVARGAKEVNVVKVLHGVDQPINVLKVLRELVDVSHQIVQVLDSHFPLQIVGLDMGIDRKGKVWFIEANTKPDCTGMRKLDRKLYRKYLEAKKLIGKR
;
A
#
# COMPACT_ATOMS: atom_id res chain seq x y z
N MET A 1 -5.33 -3.12 -1.36
CA MET A 1 -4.12 -2.35 -1.74
C MET A 1 -4.54 -1.18 -2.62
N SER A 2 -3.97 -0.01 -2.38
CA SER A 2 -4.09 1.15 -3.27
C SER A 2 -2.73 1.49 -3.85
N ALA A 3 -2.72 2.24 -4.95
CA ALA A 3 -1.53 2.85 -5.51
C ALA A 3 -1.72 4.37 -5.51
N LYS A 4 -0.65 5.09 -5.16
CA LYS A 4 -0.58 6.54 -5.30
C LYS A 4 0.07 6.85 -6.66
N VAL A 5 -0.69 7.48 -7.56
CA VAL A 5 -0.20 7.85 -8.89
C VAL A 5 0.03 9.35 -8.92
N ALA A 6 1.19 9.76 -9.40
CA ALA A 6 1.53 11.18 -9.48
C ALA A 6 0.61 11.90 -10.49
N SER A 7 0.28 13.16 -10.20
CA SER A 7 -0.67 13.94 -11.01
C SER A 7 -0.11 14.43 -12.34
N ARG A 8 1.21 14.44 -12.49
CA ARG A 8 1.93 14.93 -13.68
C ARG A 8 3.00 13.93 -14.10
N ARG A 9 3.23 13.81 -15.40
CA ARG A 9 4.21 12.88 -16.00
C ARG A 9 5.63 13.06 -15.46
N ASN A 10 6.01 14.30 -15.14
CA ASN A 10 7.35 14.65 -14.67
C ASN A 10 7.44 14.75 -13.14
N SER A 11 6.37 14.35 -12.42
CA SER A 11 6.39 14.37 -10.97
C SER A 11 7.19 13.19 -10.44
N ILE A 12 8.22 13.50 -9.65
CA ILE A 12 9.09 12.51 -9.01
C ILE A 12 8.43 11.95 -7.74
N VAL A 13 7.48 12.69 -7.17
CA VAL A 13 6.80 12.33 -5.91
C VAL A 13 5.31 12.03 -6.12
N THR A 14 4.81 11.08 -5.34
CA THR A 14 3.40 10.63 -5.33
C THR A 14 2.67 11.08 -4.05
N ASN A 15 3.10 12.20 -3.46
CA ASN A 15 2.46 12.76 -2.26
C ASN A 15 1.04 13.27 -2.58
N VAL A 16 0.04 12.81 -1.81
CA VAL A 16 -1.37 13.20 -1.94
C VAL A 16 -1.56 14.71 -1.74
N ALA A 17 -0.80 15.34 -0.83
CA ALA A 17 -0.83 16.79 -0.63
C ALA A 17 -0.37 17.57 -1.88
N ARG A 18 0.37 16.93 -2.78
CA ARG A 18 0.80 17.50 -4.08
C ARG A 18 -0.10 17.05 -5.24
N GLY A 19 -1.30 16.57 -4.93
CA GLY A 19 -2.33 16.22 -5.90
C GLY A 19 -2.26 14.78 -6.45
N ALA A 20 -1.42 13.92 -5.88
CA ALA A 20 -1.40 12.50 -6.27
C ALA A 20 -2.78 11.86 -6.04
N LYS A 21 -3.17 10.97 -6.95
CA LYS A 21 -4.46 10.27 -6.88
C LYS A 21 -4.25 8.90 -6.28
N GLU A 22 -5.09 8.57 -5.31
CA GLU A 22 -5.19 7.22 -4.79
C GLU A 22 -6.16 6.41 -5.65
N VAL A 23 -5.68 5.28 -6.16
CA VAL A 23 -6.41 4.44 -7.12
C VAL A 23 -6.21 2.96 -6.78
N ASN A 24 -7.03 2.09 -7.36
CA ASN A 24 -6.88 0.65 -7.20
C ASN A 24 -5.57 0.18 -7.87
N VAL A 25 -4.70 -0.52 -7.14
CA VAL A 25 -3.39 -0.97 -7.64
C VAL A 25 -3.50 -1.84 -8.89
N VAL A 26 -4.51 -2.72 -8.97
CA VAL A 26 -4.73 -3.62 -10.10
C VAL A 26 -5.02 -2.80 -11.36
N LYS A 27 -5.85 -1.77 -11.24
CA LYS A 27 -6.15 -0.85 -12.35
C LYS A 27 -4.90 -0.12 -12.84
N VAL A 28 -3.99 0.27 -11.94
CA VAL A 28 -2.72 0.91 -12.32
C VAL A 28 -1.82 -0.08 -13.05
N LEU A 29 -1.61 -1.27 -12.49
CA LEU A 29 -0.70 -2.27 -13.06
C LEU A 29 -1.17 -2.81 -14.41
N HIS A 30 -2.47 -2.85 -14.69
CA HIS A 30 -2.97 -3.18 -16.03
C HIS A 30 -2.88 -2.02 -17.03
N GLY A 31 -2.74 -0.79 -16.54
CA GLY A 31 -2.68 0.41 -17.39
C GLY A 31 -1.27 0.93 -17.66
N VAL A 32 -0.23 0.27 -17.15
CA VAL A 32 1.15 0.65 -17.44
C VAL A 32 1.60 0.11 -18.80
N ASP A 33 2.47 0.87 -19.46
CA ASP A 33 3.14 0.52 -20.71
C ASP A 33 4.40 -0.35 -20.50
N GLN A 34 4.75 -0.64 -19.23
CA GLN A 34 5.87 -1.53 -18.92
C GLN A 34 5.47 -3.01 -19.10
N PRO A 35 6.38 -3.87 -19.59
CA PRO A 35 6.13 -5.30 -19.80
C PRO A 35 6.22 -6.08 -18.48
N ILE A 36 5.31 -5.79 -17.54
CA ILE A 36 5.27 -6.42 -16.22
C ILE A 36 4.25 -7.55 -16.17
N ASN A 37 4.57 -8.61 -15.44
CA ASN A 37 3.59 -9.64 -15.11
C ASN A 37 2.78 -9.20 -13.88
N VAL A 38 1.60 -8.61 -14.12
CA VAL A 38 0.74 -8.03 -13.08
C VAL A 38 0.43 -9.02 -11.96
N LEU A 39 0.10 -10.27 -12.28
CA LEU A 39 -0.20 -11.30 -11.27
C LEU A 39 1.01 -11.64 -10.42
N LYS A 40 2.21 -11.71 -11.03
CA LYS A 40 3.46 -11.95 -10.30
C LYS A 40 3.74 -10.80 -9.34
N VAL A 41 3.59 -9.55 -9.78
CA VAL A 41 3.81 -8.36 -8.94
C VAL A 41 2.83 -8.31 -7.78
N LEU A 42 1.54 -8.60 -8.01
CA LEU A 42 0.54 -8.62 -6.94
C LEU A 42 0.81 -9.72 -5.90
N ARG A 43 1.26 -10.90 -6.33
CA ARG A 43 1.68 -11.96 -5.40
C ARG A 43 2.90 -11.52 -4.59
N GLU A 44 3.92 -10.99 -5.25
CA GLU A 44 5.13 -10.49 -4.60
C GLU A 44 4.81 -9.43 -3.52
N LEU A 45 3.92 -8.47 -3.84
CA LEU A 45 3.48 -7.45 -2.87
C LEU A 45 2.86 -8.08 -1.62
N VAL A 46 2.04 -9.13 -1.78
CA VAL A 46 1.40 -9.83 -0.67
C VAL A 46 2.42 -10.62 0.14
N ASP A 47 3.28 -11.38 -0.55
CA ASP A 47 4.26 -12.26 0.09
C ASP A 47 5.31 -11.45 0.88
N VAL A 48 5.83 -10.37 0.29
CA VAL A 48 6.76 -9.45 0.96
C VAL A 48 6.07 -8.74 2.13
N SER A 49 4.80 -8.33 1.98
CA SER A 49 4.05 -7.72 3.08
C SER A 49 3.92 -8.66 4.28
N HIS A 50 3.62 -9.95 4.04
CA HIS A 50 3.53 -10.95 5.10
C HIS A 50 4.88 -11.18 5.80
N GLN A 51 5.97 -11.32 5.03
CA GLN A 51 7.31 -11.49 5.59
C GLN A 51 7.72 -10.29 6.46
N ILE A 52 7.50 -9.06 5.99
CA ILE A 52 7.81 -7.85 6.75
C ILE A 52 7.01 -7.83 8.07
N VAL A 53 5.71 -8.07 8.00
CA VAL A 53 4.85 -8.03 9.21
C VAL A 53 5.21 -9.15 10.18
N GLN A 54 5.56 -10.35 9.73
CA GLN A 54 6.03 -11.44 10.60
C GLN A 54 7.29 -11.04 11.37
N VAL A 55 8.26 -10.42 10.70
CA VAL A 55 9.50 -9.95 11.35
C VAL A 55 9.17 -8.83 12.35
N LEU A 56 8.34 -7.85 11.97
CA LEU A 56 7.98 -6.75 12.86
C LEU A 56 7.19 -7.22 14.09
N ASP A 57 6.22 -8.12 13.91
CA ASP A 57 5.37 -8.65 14.99
C ASP A 57 6.17 -9.50 15.98
N SER A 58 7.25 -10.15 15.53
CA SER A 58 8.16 -10.88 16.43
C SER A 58 8.97 -9.98 17.38
N HIS A 59 9.06 -8.68 17.10
CA HIS A 59 9.82 -7.71 17.91
C HIS A 59 8.93 -6.66 18.60
N PHE A 60 7.75 -6.39 18.04
CA PHE A 60 6.88 -5.31 18.49
C PHE A 60 5.43 -5.79 18.53
N PRO A 61 4.65 -5.42 19.57
CA PRO A 61 3.25 -5.83 19.70
C PRO A 61 2.33 -4.97 18.80
N LEU A 62 2.53 -5.06 17.49
CA LEU A 62 1.80 -4.27 16.49
C LEU A 62 0.41 -4.87 16.24
N GLN A 63 -0.55 -4.02 15.88
CA GLN A 63 -1.90 -4.47 15.51
C GLN A 63 -2.28 -4.12 14.08
N ILE A 64 -1.70 -3.03 13.57
CA ILE A 64 -1.82 -2.64 12.18
C ILE A 64 -0.47 -2.11 11.72
N VAL A 65 -0.13 -2.42 10.48
CA VAL A 65 1.02 -1.84 9.79
C VAL A 65 0.55 -1.43 8.40
N GLY A 66 0.78 -0.16 8.05
CA GLY A 66 0.72 0.29 6.67
C GLY A 66 2.11 0.16 6.05
N LEU A 67 2.21 -0.48 4.89
CA LEU A 67 3.46 -0.65 4.17
C LEU A 67 3.42 0.19 2.90
N ASP A 68 4.39 1.07 2.75
CA ASP A 68 4.60 1.78 1.50
C ASP A 68 5.72 1.09 0.73
N MET A 69 5.38 0.75 -0.51
CA MET A 69 6.23 -0.03 -1.39
C MET A 69 6.30 0.61 -2.78
N GLY A 70 7.47 0.54 -3.40
CA GLY A 70 7.70 0.90 -4.77
C GLY A 70 7.67 -0.32 -5.69
N ILE A 71 7.28 -0.10 -6.95
CA ILE A 71 7.37 -1.11 -8.02
C ILE A 71 8.18 -0.47 -9.14
N ASP A 72 9.30 -1.08 -9.51
CA ASP A 72 10.13 -0.55 -10.58
C ASP A 72 9.64 -0.97 -11.98
N ARG A 73 10.31 -0.48 -13.03
CA ARG A 73 9.94 -0.76 -14.43
C ARG A 73 10.03 -2.24 -14.83
N LYS A 74 10.73 -3.06 -14.04
CA LYS A 74 10.86 -4.51 -14.25
C LYS A 74 9.87 -5.30 -13.37
N GLY A 75 9.02 -4.61 -12.59
CA GLY A 75 8.08 -5.23 -11.66
C GLY A 75 8.72 -5.68 -10.34
N LYS A 76 9.95 -5.27 -10.02
CA LYS A 76 10.56 -5.57 -8.73
C LYS A 76 9.91 -4.70 -7.66
N VAL A 77 9.53 -5.34 -6.55
CA VAL A 77 8.98 -4.68 -5.36
C VAL A 77 10.11 -4.17 -4.47
N TRP A 78 9.97 -2.94 -3.98
CA TRP A 78 10.91 -2.28 -3.09
C TRP A 78 10.17 -1.84 -1.83
N PHE A 79 10.64 -2.26 -0.66
CA PHE A 79 10.16 -1.73 0.62
C PHE A 79 10.70 -0.31 0.83
N ILE A 80 9.85 0.61 1.29
CA ILE A 80 10.21 2.02 1.55
C ILE A 80 10.02 2.34 3.03
N GLU A 81 8.81 2.18 3.55
CA GLU A 81 8.49 2.50 4.95
C GLU A 81 7.39 1.60 5.52
N ALA A 82 7.39 1.47 6.85
CA ALA A 82 6.35 0.79 7.62
C ALA A 82 5.77 1.74 8.67
N ASN A 83 4.48 2.02 8.58
CA ASN A 83 3.75 2.93 9.45
C ASN A 83 2.91 2.13 10.46
N THR A 84 3.17 2.29 11.75
CA THR A 84 2.44 1.59 12.84
C THR A 84 1.09 2.23 13.19
N LYS A 85 0.82 3.43 12.68
CA LYS A 85 -0.46 4.14 12.80
C LYS A 85 -0.89 4.70 11.43
N PRO A 86 -1.16 3.84 10.44
CA PRO A 86 -1.44 4.28 9.08
C PRO A 86 -2.79 4.99 9.00
N ASP A 87 -2.88 5.99 8.11
CA ASP A 87 -4.16 6.56 7.71
C ASP A 87 -4.66 5.92 6.41
N CYS A 88 -5.71 5.10 6.53
CA CYS A 88 -6.38 4.46 5.39
C CYS A 88 -7.71 5.13 5.01
N THR A 89 -7.95 6.40 5.37
CA THR A 89 -9.20 7.12 5.02
C THR A 89 -9.49 7.15 3.52
N GLY A 90 -8.46 7.21 2.67
CA GLY A 90 -8.61 7.17 1.21
C GLY A 90 -9.25 5.89 0.68
N MET A 91 -9.12 4.76 1.40
CA MET A 91 -9.76 3.49 1.04
C MET A 91 -11.28 3.53 1.15
N ARG A 92 -11.88 4.49 1.87
CA ARG A 92 -13.34 4.60 2.02
C ARG A 92 -14.07 4.62 0.68
N LYS A 93 -13.50 5.28 -0.33
CA LYS A 93 -14.07 5.38 -1.68
C LYS A 93 -13.65 4.23 -2.61
N LEU A 94 -12.48 3.63 -2.37
CA LEU A 94 -11.90 2.61 -3.25
C LEU A 94 -12.32 1.18 -2.88
N ASP A 95 -12.40 0.88 -1.59
CA ASP A 95 -12.80 -0.41 -1.07
C ASP A 95 -13.41 -0.23 0.33
N ARG A 96 -14.74 -0.13 0.36
CA ARG A 96 -15.49 0.10 1.60
C ARG A 96 -15.38 -1.06 2.58
N LYS A 97 -15.16 -2.30 2.11
CA LYS A 97 -15.03 -3.47 2.97
C LYS A 97 -13.68 -3.43 3.69
N LEU A 98 -12.60 -3.18 2.96
CA LEU A 98 -11.26 -3.02 3.54
C LEU A 98 -11.20 -1.82 4.49
N TYR A 99 -11.85 -0.72 4.14
CA TYR A 99 -11.95 0.44 5.03
C TYR A 99 -12.65 0.12 6.36
N ARG A 100 -13.72 -0.69 6.35
CA ARG A 100 -14.37 -1.14 7.60
C ARG A 100 -13.44 -2.00 8.45
N LYS A 101 -12.71 -2.94 7.84
CA LYS A 101 -11.70 -3.76 8.54
C LYS A 101 -10.60 -2.90 9.17
N TYR A 102 -10.15 -1.86 8.47
CA TYR A 102 -9.23 -0.86 9.02
C TYR A 102 -9.82 -0.16 10.25
N LEU A 103 -11.08 0.30 10.19
CA LEU A 103 -11.72 0.97 11.34
C LEU A 103 -11.84 0.04 12.56
N GLU A 104 -12.14 -1.24 12.35
CA GLU A 104 -12.17 -2.25 13.41
C GLU A 104 -10.78 -2.45 14.03
N ALA A 105 -9.75 -2.66 13.20
CA ALA A 105 -8.38 -2.79 13.67
C ALA A 105 -7.89 -1.53 14.41
N LYS A 106 -8.22 -0.33 13.91
CA LYS A 106 -7.83 0.95 14.53
C LYS A 106 -8.40 1.12 15.93
N LYS A 107 -9.62 0.62 16.20
CA LYS A 107 -10.22 0.65 17.54
C LYS A 107 -9.43 -0.18 18.56
N LEU A 108 -8.67 -1.17 18.13
CA LEU A 108 -7.86 -2.01 19.01
C LEU A 108 -6.56 -1.29 19.43
N ILE A 109 -6.03 -0.38 18.60
CA ILE A 109 -4.78 0.33 18.85
C ILE A 109 -4.89 1.25 20.05
N GLY A 110 -6.03 1.97 20.17
CA GLY A 110 -6.28 2.92 21.26
C GLY A 110 -6.79 2.28 22.56
N LYS A 111 -6.87 0.94 22.62
CA LYS A 111 -7.29 0.18 23.81
C LYS A 111 -6.11 -0.42 24.59
N ARG A 112 -4.88 -0.15 24.16
CA ARG A 112 -3.64 -0.55 24.85
C ARG A 112 -2.97 0.67 25.47
#